data_AF-A0A2D7PPP4-F1
#
_entry.id   AF-A0A2D7PPP4-F1
#
_cell.length_a   1.000
_cell.length_b   1.000
_cell.length_c   1.000
_cell.angle_alpha   90.00
_cell.angle_beta   90.00
_cell.angle_gamma   90.00
#
_symmetry.space_group_name_H-M   'P 1'
#
loop_
_entity.id
_entity.type
_entity.pdbx_description
1 polymer ?
#
loop_
_entity_poly.entity_id
_entity_poly.type
_entity_poly.pdbx_seq_one_letter_code
_entity_poly.pdbx_strand_id
1 'polypeptide(L)'
;MYVAIFAFIVMYIMTVRAVENVLDTHLQEAADQAVTIAQLDAPVATQIRDRMNEAVEASPWITWGGAQATSLVLGNDGLTWLYVQGQAPPQPEGLDPTDVLRQAVDLLPATAVVTATVPHNSLIANGILISYAAFLLWGLYAYNRTNNRRHQRAMEDALRQRKDAADRAQQIQSELTSTRQRLSAVEPSDQASSLEIRELETERQSLQKKLAQLATREEELRGQADQAVGLSQEVRALEDLLEEAAGDLSSKDEEIRSLEQNLRKATKAAGPKGRSRGSEALARRLKTLYPSLEIDPHAVDDMVALRDETKQLKAEEQLKRLCEEADNVSVRRKVGGLPEHLTIFELGFAGKGRIYYCRGKQSRFRILAIGAKNTQDSDMEYLRRLSREDMA
;
A
#
# COMPACT_ATOMS: atom_id res chain seq x y z
N MET A 1 2.08 60.73 -39.55
CA MET A 1 2.45 62.15 -39.73
C MET A 1 2.55 62.51 -41.21
N TYR A 2 3.43 61.86 -42.00
CA TYR A 2 3.59 62.14 -43.43
C TYR A 2 2.29 62.07 -44.26
N VAL A 3 1.44 61.06 -44.02
CA VAL A 3 0.13 60.93 -44.70
C VAL A 3 -0.79 62.12 -44.42
N ALA A 4 -0.79 62.65 -43.20
CA ALA A 4 -1.62 63.79 -42.82
C ALA A 4 -1.12 65.10 -43.47
N ILE A 5 0.20 65.28 -43.54
CA ILE A 5 0.82 66.43 -44.22
C ILE A 5 0.54 66.37 -45.73
N PHE A 6 0.65 65.18 -46.33
CA PHE A 6 0.33 64.99 -47.74
C PHE A 6 -1.14 65.28 -48.05
N ALA A 7 -2.06 64.72 -47.24
CA ALA A 7 -3.49 64.98 -47.38
C ALA A 7 -3.83 66.47 -47.23
N PHE A 8 -3.16 67.16 -46.30
CA PHE A 8 -3.28 68.61 -46.11
C PHE A 8 -2.89 69.39 -47.37
N ILE A 9 -1.73 69.08 -47.97
CA ILE A 9 -1.25 69.79 -49.18
C ILE A 9 -2.23 69.57 -50.33
N VAL A 10 -2.69 68.33 -50.54
CA VAL A 10 -3.65 68.01 -51.60
C VAL A 10 -4.97 68.74 -51.39
N MET A 11 -5.48 68.75 -50.16
CA MET A 11 -6.74 69.43 -49.81
C MET A 11 -6.62 70.95 -50.00
N TYR A 12 -5.49 71.55 -49.63
CA TYR A 12 -5.21 72.96 -49.87
C TYR A 12 -5.23 73.30 -51.36
N ILE A 13 -4.48 72.56 -52.19
CA ILE A 13 -4.40 72.80 -53.65
C ILE A 13 -5.80 72.66 -54.29
N MET A 14 -6.55 71.62 -53.90
CA MET A 14 -7.91 71.42 -54.39
C MET A 14 -8.86 72.55 -53.98
N THR A 15 -8.72 73.06 -52.74
CA THR A 15 -9.55 74.16 -52.26
C THR A 15 -9.24 75.46 -53.01
N VAL A 16 -7.96 75.77 -53.24
CA VAL A 16 -7.57 76.96 -54.02
C VAL A 16 -8.11 76.87 -55.45
N ARG A 17 -7.96 75.72 -56.12
CA ARG A 17 -8.52 75.52 -57.47
C ARG A 17 -10.04 75.64 -57.53
N ALA A 18 -10.74 75.14 -56.50
CA ALA A 18 -12.18 75.29 -56.42
C ALA A 18 -12.58 76.77 -56.28
N VAL A 19 -11.84 77.54 -55.49
CA VAL A 19 -12.07 78.98 -55.32
C VAL A 19 -11.75 79.74 -56.61
N GLU A 20 -10.67 79.39 -57.32
CA GLU A 20 -10.35 79.95 -58.65
C GLU A 20 -11.50 79.72 -59.62
N ASN A 21 -12.00 78.49 -59.75
CA ASN A 21 -13.12 78.19 -60.64
C ASN A 21 -14.40 78.98 -60.31
N VAL A 22 -14.70 79.15 -59.01
CA VAL A 22 -15.87 79.93 -58.57
C VAL A 22 -15.69 81.42 -58.88
N LEU A 23 -14.50 81.96 -58.64
CA LEU A 23 -14.16 83.35 -58.99
C LEU A 23 -14.21 83.57 -60.51
N ASP A 24 -13.74 82.59 -61.29
CA ASP A 24 -13.77 82.63 -62.74
C ASP A 24 -15.21 82.75 -63.25
N THR A 25 -16.10 81.87 -62.78
CA THR A 25 -17.52 81.93 -63.15
C THR A 25 -18.19 83.23 -62.72
N HIS A 26 -17.91 83.71 -61.51
CA HIS A 26 -18.53 84.92 -60.99
C HIS A 26 -18.04 86.18 -61.71
N LEU A 27 -16.74 86.28 -62.02
CA LEU A 27 -16.17 87.42 -62.74
C LEU A 27 -16.50 87.39 -64.23
N GLN A 28 -16.62 86.21 -64.84
CA GLN A 28 -17.11 86.06 -66.19
C GLN A 28 -18.56 86.53 -66.31
N GLU A 29 -19.45 86.12 -65.40
CA GLU A 29 -20.84 86.60 -65.37
C GLU A 29 -20.93 88.11 -65.17
N ALA A 30 -20.09 88.68 -64.29
CA ALA A 30 -20.01 90.12 -64.09
C ALA A 30 -19.52 90.87 -65.34
N ALA A 31 -18.55 90.30 -66.07
CA ALA A 31 -18.03 90.88 -67.30
C ALA A 31 -19.03 90.80 -68.46
N ASP A 32 -19.72 89.67 -68.61
CA ASP A 32 -20.77 89.51 -69.61
C ASP A 32 -21.90 90.52 -69.40
N GLN A 33 -22.27 90.79 -68.13
CA GLN A 33 -23.22 91.85 -67.79
C GLN A 33 -22.67 93.25 -68.11
N ALA A 34 -21.40 93.51 -67.79
CA ALA A 34 -20.76 94.82 -68.04
C ALA A 34 -20.66 95.17 -69.54
N VAL A 35 -20.50 94.17 -70.41
CA VAL A 35 -20.41 94.35 -71.87
C VAL A 35 -21.77 94.66 -72.53
N THR A 36 -22.90 94.37 -71.86
CA THR A 36 -24.22 94.72 -72.39
C THR A 36 -24.50 96.23 -72.28
N ILE A 37 -24.28 96.96 -73.37
CA ILE A 37 -24.53 98.41 -73.44
C ILE A 37 -25.98 98.68 -73.85
N ALA A 38 -26.70 99.44 -73.03
CA ALA A 38 -28.08 99.87 -73.31
C ALA A 38 -28.20 101.36 -73.70
N GLN A 39 -27.13 102.15 -73.53
CA GLN A 39 -27.12 103.59 -73.79
C GLN A 39 -26.04 103.91 -74.83
N LEU A 40 -26.42 104.58 -75.93
CA LEU A 40 -25.54 104.86 -77.08
C LEU A 40 -25.04 106.32 -77.09
N ASP A 41 -25.09 106.98 -75.94
CA ASP A 41 -24.78 108.42 -75.80
C ASP A 41 -23.27 108.71 -75.66
N ALA A 42 -22.44 107.68 -75.49
CA ALA A 42 -20.99 107.77 -75.35
C ALA A 42 -20.26 106.66 -76.12
N PRO A 43 -18.97 106.82 -76.44
CA PRO A 43 -18.20 105.79 -77.15
C PRO A 43 -18.26 104.42 -76.45
N VAL A 44 -18.49 103.38 -77.24
CA VAL A 44 -18.70 102.00 -76.76
C VAL A 44 -17.53 101.50 -75.90
N ALA A 45 -16.28 101.78 -76.33
CA ALA A 45 -15.10 101.32 -75.59
C ALA A 45 -14.93 102.01 -74.23
N THR A 46 -15.28 103.30 -74.10
CA THR A 46 -15.18 104.00 -72.81
C THR A 46 -16.24 103.50 -71.83
N GLN A 47 -17.46 103.23 -72.31
CA GLN A 47 -18.52 102.65 -71.49
C GLN A 47 -18.18 101.24 -71.01
N ILE A 48 -17.67 100.38 -71.90
CA ILE A 48 -17.22 99.03 -71.55
C ILE A 48 -16.08 99.12 -70.53
N ARG A 49 -15.09 100.01 -70.73
CA ARG A 49 -13.98 100.18 -69.78
C ARG A 49 -14.48 100.57 -68.40
N ASP A 50 -15.32 101.59 -68.30
CA ASP A 50 -15.74 102.12 -67.00
C ASP A 50 -16.60 101.08 -66.25
N ARG A 51 -17.48 100.36 -66.97
CA ARG A 51 -18.27 99.25 -66.41
C ARG A 51 -17.43 98.03 -66.04
N MET A 52 -16.43 97.66 -66.86
CA MET A 52 -15.51 96.56 -66.56
C MET A 52 -14.63 96.90 -65.36
N ASN A 53 -14.17 98.14 -65.24
CA ASN A 53 -13.40 98.58 -64.08
C ASN A 53 -14.26 98.55 -62.80
N GLU A 54 -15.53 98.96 -62.87
CA GLU A 54 -16.44 98.89 -61.73
C GLU A 54 -16.84 97.45 -61.36
N ALA A 55 -17.14 96.61 -62.35
CA ALA A 55 -17.62 95.25 -62.13
C ALA A 55 -16.50 94.25 -61.77
N VAL A 56 -15.34 94.37 -62.42
CA VAL A 56 -14.23 93.44 -62.28
C VAL A 56 -13.15 94.03 -61.38
N GLU A 57 -12.54 95.17 -61.73
CA GLU A 57 -11.38 95.71 -61.00
C GLU A 57 -11.69 96.20 -59.58
N ALA A 58 -12.87 96.82 -59.38
CA ALA A 58 -13.32 97.28 -58.08
C ALA A 58 -13.92 96.15 -57.21
N SER A 59 -13.95 94.91 -57.72
CA SER A 59 -14.49 93.77 -56.99
C SER A 59 -13.74 93.58 -55.66
N PRO A 60 -14.45 93.32 -54.53
CA PRO A 60 -13.81 93.03 -53.24
C PRO A 60 -12.82 91.86 -53.30
N TRP A 61 -13.04 90.92 -54.22
CA TRP A 61 -12.17 89.77 -54.43
C TRP A 61 -10.78 90.15 -54.96
N ILE A 62 -10.69 91.19 -55.77
CA ILE A 62 -9.42 91.69 -56.31
C ILE A 62 -8.77 92.63 -55.32
N THR A 63 -9.53 93.62 -54.85
CA THR A 63 -9.02 94.72 -54.01
C THR A 63 -8.62 94.24 -52.61
N TRP A 64 -9.42 93.40 -51.96
CA TRP A 64 -9.16 92.89 -50.62
C TRP A 64 -8.76 91.43 -50.62
N GLY A 65 -9.30 90.63 -51.54
CA GLY A 65 -8.95 89.21 -51.63
C GLY A 65 -7.56 88.95 -52.21
N GLY A 66 -7.00 89.92 -52.96
CA GLY A 66 -5.72 89.77 -53.65
C GLY A 66 -5.78 88.79 -54.83
N ALA A 67 -6.98 88.51 -55.35
CA ALA A 67 -7.14 87.78 -56.60
C ALA A 67 -6.70 88.64 -57.78
N GLN A 68 -6.19 88.01 -58.83
CA GLN A 68 -5.80 88.69 -60.06
C GLN A 68 -6.75 88.25 -61.17
N ALA A 69 -7.49 89.21 -61.74
CA ALA A 69 -8.34 88.96 -62.90
C ALA A 69 -7.64 89.49 -64.15
N THR A 70 -7.54 88.64 -65.17
CA THR A 70 -7.13 89.06 -66.51
C THR A 70 -8.37 89.13 -67.38
N SER A 71 -8.74 90.34 -67.77
CA SER A 71 -9.94 90.62 -68.55
C SER A 71 -9.59 91.06 -69.97
N LEU A 72 -10.28 90.46 -70.94
CA LEU A 72 -10.16 90.74 -72.37
C LEU A 72 -11.56 90.88 -72.95
N VAL A 73 -11.86 92.00 -73.61
CA VAL A 73 -13.11 92.20 -74.35
C VAL A 73 -12.78 92.40 -75.82
N LEU A 74 -13.34 91.54 -76.67
CA LEU A 74 -13.21 91.58 -78.12
C LEU A 74 -14.53 92.04 -78.75
N GLY A 75 -14.44 92.79 -79.83
CA GLY A 75 -15.60 93.14 -80.65
C GLY A 75 -16.18 91.93 -81.39
N ASN A 76 -17.29 92.14 -82.09
CA ASN A 76 -17.97 91.11 -82.89
C ASN A 76 -17.06 90.48 -83.98
N ASP A 77 -16.03 91.20 -84.41
CA ASP A 77 -15.02 90.71 -85.36
C ASP A 77 -14.02 89.72 -84.75
N GLY A 78 -14.00 89.59 -83.42
CA GLY A 78 -13.04 88.76 -82.67
C GLY A 78 -11.59 89.24 -82.75
N LEU A 79 -11.33 90.38 -83.39
CA LEU A 79 -9.99 90.90 -83.69
C LEU A 79 -9.75 92.28 -83.07
N THR A 80 -10.79 93.12 -83.02
CA THR A 80 -10.70 94.43 -82.40
C THR A 80 -10.84 94.29 -80.89
N TRP A 81 -9.75 94.55 -80.17
CA TRP A 81 -9.79 94.60 -78.71
C TRP A 81 -10.43 95.93 -78.27
N LEU A 82 -11.50 95.81 -77.48
CA LEU A 82 -12.23 96.95 -76.92
C LEU A 82 -11.69 97.33 -75.55
N TYR A 83 -11.23 96.32 -74.80
CA TYR A 83 -10.70 96.48 -73.46
C TYR A 83 -9.73 95.34 -73.13
N VAL A 84 -8.58 95.68 -72.56
CA VAL A 84 -7.55 94.73 -72.11
C VAL A 84 -7.01 95.24 -70.79
N GLN A 85 -7.23 94.52 -69.68
CA GLN A 85 -6.55 94.75 -68.39
C GLN A 85 -6.53 96.24 -67.97
N GLY A 86 -7.70 96.89 -67.91
CA GLY A 86 -7.82 98.30 -67.51
C GLY A 86 -7.54 99.33 -68.60
N GLN A 87 -7.10 98.92 -69.79
CA GLN A 87 -6.79 99.80 -70.92
C GLN A 87 -7.82 99.65 -72.05
N ALA A 88 -8.26 100.78 -72.60
CA ALA A 88 -9.08 100.86 -73.80
C ALA A 88 -8.32 101.62 -74.89
N PRO A 89 -8.52 101.31 -76.19
CA PRO A 89 -7.87 102.05 -77.26
C PRO A 89 -8.31 103.52 -77.22
N PRO A 90 -7.39 104.48 -77.49
CA PRO A 90 -7.72 105.90 -77.50
C PRO A 90 -8.80 106.18 -78.54
N GLN A 91 -9.91 106.80 -78.11
CA GLN A 91 -11.02 107.17 -78.98
C GLN A 91 -11.04 108.69 -79.19
N PRO A 92 -11.40 109.18 -80.39
CA PRO A 92 -11.53 110.61 -80.65
C PRO A 92 -12.68 111.20 -79.80
N GLU A 93 -12.38 112.21 -79.00
CA GLU A 93 -13.38 112.91 -78.18
C GLU A 93 -14.32 113.73 -79.08
N GLY A 94 -15.64 113.61 -78.87
CA GLY A 94 -16.65 114.42 -79.58
C GLY A 94 -17.13 113.85 -80.92
N LEU A 95 -17.16 112.53 -81.10
CA LEU A 95 -17.82 111.88 -82.24
C LEU A 95 -19.28 112.32 -82.35
N ASP A 96 -19.74 112.59 -83.58
CA ASP A 96 -21.15 112.84 -83.84
C ASP A 96 -21.98 111.59 -83.46
N PRO A 97 -23.20 111.74 -82.94
CA PRO A 97 -24.04 110.60 -82.52
C PRO A 97 -24.24 109.53 -83.59
N THR A 98 -24.16 109.91 -84.87
CA THR A 98 -24.28 108.99 -86.01
C THR A 98 -23.06 108.08 -86.15
N ASP A 99 -21.86 108.59 -85.84
CA ASP A 99 -20.62 107.82 -85.90
C ASP A 99 -20.49 106.85 -84.72
N VAL A 100 -21.00 107.24 -83.53
CA VAL A 100 -21.09 106.37 -82.35
C VAL A 100 -22.01 105.18 -82.62
N LEU A 101 -23.16 105.40 -83.26
CA LEU A 101 -24.09 104.33 -83.65
C LEU A 101 -23.46 103.36 -84.66
N ARG A 102 -22.74 103.88 -85.65
CA ARG A 102 -22.06 103.05 -86.65
C ARG A 102 -20.99 102.17 -86.01
N GLN A 103 -20.17 102.76 -85.14
CA GLN A 103 -19.17 102.03 -84.37
C GLN A 103 -19.79 100.97 -83.47
N ALA A 104 -20.94 101.25 -82.85
CA ALA A 104 -21.65 100.29 -82.01
C ALA A 104 -22.19 99.09 -82.81
N VAL A 105 -22.71 99.31 -84.02
CA VAL A 105 -23.19 98.23 -84.90
C VAL A 105 -22.05 97.34 -85.36
N ASP A 106 -20.87 97.91 -85.64
CA ASP A 106 -19.72 97.14 -86.12
C ASP A 106 -19.04 96.32 -85.00
N LEU A 107 -19.06 96.82 -83.76
CA LEU A 107 -18.32 96.22 -82.64
C LEU A 107 -19.18 95.31 -81.75
N LEU A 108 -20.51 95.38 -81.80
CA LEU A 108 -21.41 94.57 -80.97
C LEU A 108 -22.02 93.39 -81.75
N PRO A 109 -22.29 92.23 -81.10
CA PRO A 109 -22.06 91.93 -79.70
C PRO A 109 -20.58 91.69 -79.40
N ALA A 110 -20.09 92.32 -78.33
CA ALA A 110 -18.74 92.08 -77.84
C ALA A 110 -18.71 90.83 -76.96
N THR A 111 -17.60 90.11 -76.98
CA THR A 111 -17.35 88.92 -76.15
C THR A 111 -16.33 89.26 -75.07
N ALA A 112 -16.69 89.04 -73.81
CA ALA A 112 -15.76 89.15 -72.69
C ALA A 112 -15.18 87.77 -72.37
N VAL A 113 -13.88 87.74 -72.06
CA VAL A 113 -13.22 86.59 -71.44
C VAL A 113 -12.47 87.12 -70.24
N VAL A 114 -12.80 86.58 -69.06
CA VAL A 114 -12.10 86.88 -67.81
C VAL A 114 -11.53 85.60 -67.26
N THR A 115 -10.24 85.62 -66.92
CA THR A 115 -9.59 84.53 -66.20
C THR A 115 -9.13 85.01 -64.83
N ALA A 116 -9.66 84.42 -63.77
CA ALA A 116 -9.29 84.68 -62.39
C ALA A 116 -8.20 83.72 -61.93
N THR A 117 -7.13 84.26 -61.35
CA THR A 117 -6.07 83.48 -60.72
C THR A 117 -5.91 83.94 -59.27
N VAL A 118 -5.66 82.99 -58.36
CA VAL A 118 -5.47 83.29 -56.94
C VAL A 118 -4.01 83.02 -56.59
N PRO A 119 -3.16 84.07 -56.53
CA PRO A 119 -1.78 83.91 -56.12
C PRO A 119 -1.67 83.24 -54.75
N HIS A 120 -0.67 82.38 -54.55
CA HIS A 120 -0.46 81.70 -53.26
C HIS A 120 -0.21 82.66 -52.08
N ASN A 121 0.21 83.89 -52.36
CA ASN A 121 0.41 84.93 -51.35
C ASN A 121 -0.80 85.88 -51.19
N SER A 122 -1.94 85.57 -51.84
CA SER A 122 -3.18 86.33 -51.67
C SER A 122 -3.74 86.13 -50.27
N LEU A 123 -4.56 87.10 -49.82
CA LEU A 123 -5.21 87.01 -48.51
C LEU A 123 -6.17 85.81 -48.42
N ILE A 124 -6.82 85.47 -49.54
CA ILE A 124 -7.68 84.28 -49.64
C ILE A 124 -6.85 82.99 -49.45
N ALA A 125 -5.75 82.85 -50.20
CA ALA A 125 -4.89 81.67 -50.10
C ALA A 125 -4.29 81.51 -48.69
N ASN A 126 -3.84 82.61 -48.09
CA ASN A 126 -3.32 82.63 -46.73
C ASN A 126 -4.42 82.30 -45.69
N GLY A 127 -5.64 82.82 -45.85
CA GLY A 127 -6.77 82.50 -44.99
C GLY A 127 -7.14 81.01 -45.02
N ILE A 128 -7.13 80.42 -46.22
CA ILE A 128 -7.35 78.98 -46.38
C ILE A 128 -6.23 78.18 -45.69
N LEU A 129 -4.97 78.56 -45.88
CA LEU A 129 -3.84 77.89 -45.23
C LEU A 129 -3.91 77.97 -43.69
N ILE A 130 -4.20 79.15 -43.14
CA ILE A 130 -4.31 79.37 -41.68
C ILE A 130 -5.46 78.54 -41.10
N SER A 131 -6.61 78.49 -41.77
CA SER A 131 -7.76 77.71 -41.30
C SER A 131 -7.45 76.21 -41.26
N TYR A 132 -6.82 75.66 -42.30
CA TYR A 132 -6.38 74.28 -42.27
C TYR A 132 -5.28 74.02 -41.24
N ALA A 133 -4.32 74.94 -41.07
CA ALA A 133 -3.25 74.79 -40.09
C ALA A 133 -3.82 74.79 -38.66
N ALA A 134 -4.79 75.66 -38.37
CA ALA A 134 -5.51 75.69 -37.10
C ALA A 134 -6.27 74.39 -36.85
N PHE A 135 -6.95 73.85 -37.87
CA PHE A 135 -7.65 72.57 -37.76
C PHE A 135 -6.69 71.40 -37.49
N LEU A 136 -5.54 71.38 -38.16
CA LEU A 136 -4.51 70.36 -37.97
C LEU A 136 -3.91 70.44 -36.55
N LEU A 137 -3.56 71.64 -36.09
CA LEU A 137 -3.03 71.85 -34.74
C LEU A 137 -4.06 71.46 -33.67
N TRP A 138 -5.33 71.81 -33.88
CA TRP A 138 -6.42 71.41 -32.99
C TRP A 138 -6.59 69.89 -32.93
N GLY A 139 -6.58 69.21 -34.09
CA GLY A 139 -6.63 67.76 -34.17
C GLY A 139 -5.43 67.10 -33.49
N LEU A 140 -4.21 67.62 -33.69
CA LEU A 140 -3.00 67.13 -33.05
C LEU A 140 -3.04 67.33 -31.53
N TYR A 141 -3.53 68.47 -31.07
CA TYR A 141 -3.72 68.76 -29.64
C TYR A 141 -4.74 67.80 -29.00
N ALA A 142 -5.89 67.58 -29.65
CA ALA A 142 -6.90 66.65 -29.17
C ALA A 142 -6.39 65.20 -29.13
N TYR A 143 -5.66 64.78 -30.18
CA TYR A 143 -5.04 63.46 -30.25
C TYR A 143 -3.97 63.28 -29.15
N ASN A 144 -3.08 64.25 -28.98
CA ASN A 144 -2.04 64.20 -27.95
C ASN A 144 -2.66 64.20 -26.54
N ARG A 145 -3.68 65.03 -26.30
CA ARG A 145 -4.39 65.08 -25.01
C ARG A 145 -5.07 63.75 -24.69
N THR A 146 -5.70 63.11 -25.66
CA THR A 146 -6.31 61.78 -25.45
C THR A 146 -5.26 60.70 -25.23
N ASN A 147 -4.15 60.74 -25.97
CA ASN A 147 -3.07 59.77 -25.80
C ASN A 147 -2.36 59.92 -24.45
N ASN A 148 -2.06 61.15 -24.00
CA ASN A 148 -1.46 61.39 -22.68
C ASN A 148 -2.37 60.92 -21.54
N ARG A 149 -3.69 61.12 -21.66
CA ARG A 149 -4.66 60.57 -20.69
C ARG A 149 -4.63 59.04 -20.64
N ARG A 150 -4.44 58.36 -21.77
CA ARG A 150 -4.29 56.90 -21.81
C ARG A 150 -3.01 56.45 -21.13
N HIS A 151 -1.88 57.11 -21.40
CA HIS A 151 -0.61 56.82 -20.75
C HIS A 151 -0.66 57.05 -19.24
N GLN A 152 -1.29 58.13 -18.79
CA GLN A 152 -1.49 58.41 -17.35
C GLN A 152 -2.34 57.33 -16.68
N ARG A 153 -3.46 56.92 -17.29
CA ARG A 153 -4.31 55.83 -16.76
C ARG A 153 -3.54 54.51 -16.66
N ALA A 154 -2.80 54.15 -17.71
CA ALA A 154 -1.99 52.93 -17.69
C ALA A 154 -0.92 52.95 -16.58
N MET A 155 -0.31 54.10 -16.32
CA MET A 155 0.67 54.26 -15.23
C MET A 155 0.00 54.18 -13.84
N GLU A 156 -1.17 54.81 -13.67
CA GLU A 156 -1.95 54.72 -12.44
C GLU A 156 -2.41 53.29 -12.15
N ASP A 157 -2.88 52.57 -13.17
CA ASP A 157 -3.29 51.17 -13.04
C ASP A 157 -2.11 50.26 -12.67
N ALA A 158 -0.94 50.48 -13.28
CA ALA A 158 0.28 49.75 -12.93
C ALA A 158 0.73 50.03 -11.47
N LEU A 159 0.63 51.28 -11.01
CA LEU A 159 0.93 51.63 -9.62
C LEU A 159 -0.07 51.02 -8.63
N ARG A 160 -1.37 50.98 -8.97
CA ARG A 160 -2.40 50.31 -8.17
C ARG A 160 -2.13 48.82 -8.05
N GLN A 161 -1.86 48.14 -9.18
CA GLN A 161 -1.51 46.72 -9.17
C GLN A 161 -0.29 46.42 -8.30
N ARG A 162 0.75 47.27 -8.35
CA ARG A 162 1.93 47.13 -7.50
C ARG A 162 1.61 47.31 -6.02
N LYS A 163 0.77 48.29 -5.66
CA LYS A 163 0.34 48.50 -4.27
C LYS A 163 -0.51 47.33 -3.76
N ASP A 164 -1.50 46.90 -4.52
CA ASP A 164 -2.35 45.76 -4.15
C ASP A 164 -1.54 44.46 -4.01
N ALA A 165 -0.50 44.27 -4.80
CA ALA A 165 0.44 43.15 -4.64
C ALA A 165 1.29 43.27 -3.37
N ALA A 166 1.77 44.48 -3.04
CA ALA A 166 2.52 44.73 -1.82
C ALA A 166 1.66 44.53 -0.56
N ASP A 167 0.42 45.02 -0.57
CA ASP A 167 -0.52 44.87 0.55
C ASP A 167 -0.87 43.39 0.78
N ARG A 168 -1.10 42.62 -0.30
CA ARG A 168 -1.30 41.16 -0.22
C ARG A 168 -0.08 40.44 0.33
N ALA A 169 1.13 40.82 -0.10
CA ALA A 169 2.35 40.23 0.42
C ALA A 169 2.51 40.50 1.93
N GLN A 170 2.19 41.71 2.38
CA GLN A 170 2.21 42.07 3.80
C GLN A 170 1.18 41.28 4.62
N GLN A 171 -0.04 41.10 4.09
CA GLN A 171 -1.06 40.26 4.73
C GLN A 171 -0.58 38.81 4.87
N ILE A 172 -0.08 38.19 3.81
CA ILE A 172 0.47 36.83 3.83
C ILE A 172 1.59 36.70 4.86
N GLN A 173 2.48 37.70 4.94
CA GLN A 173 3.56 37.69 5.90
C GLN A 173 3.06 37.76 7.35
N SER A 174 2.01 38.53 7.61
CA SER A 174 1.36 38.59 8.94
C SER A 174 0.61 37.31 9.30
N GLU A 175 0.00 36.64 8.33
CA GLU A 175 -0.62 35.34 8.52
C GLU A 175 0.43 34.26 8.80
N LEU A 176 1.53 34.25 8.06
CA LEU A 176 2.66 33.34 8.26
C LEU A 176 3.30 33.52 9.64
N THR A 177 3.48 34.76 10.12
CA THR A 177 3.99 34.98 11.47
C THR A 177 3.01 34.51 12.54
N SER A 178 1.71 34.77 12.36
CA SER A 178 0.67 34.31 13.30
C SER A 178 0.57 32.78 13.36
N THR A 179 0.64 32.10 12.21
CA THR A 179 0.60 30.64 12.11
C THR A 179 1.86 30.03 12.70
N ARG A 180 3.04 30.61 12.43
CA ARG A 180 4.29 30.18 13.06
C ARG A 180 4.25 30.32 14.58
N GLN A 181 3.67 31.39 15.09
CA GLN A 181 3.49 31.59 16.53
C GLN A 181 2.53 30.55 17.13
N ARG A 182 1.41 30.27 16.47
CA ARG A 182 0.48 29.18 16.88
C ARG A 182 1.17 27.82 16.86
N LEU A 183 1.95 27.53 15.82
CA LEU A 183 2.69 26.27 15.71
C LEU A 183 3.68 26.13 16.87
N SER A 184 4.43 27.18 17.17
CA SER A 184 5.40 27.20 18.28
C SER A 184 4.75 27.05 19.66
N ALA A 185 3.48 27.41 19.80
CA ALA A 185 2.72 27.22 21.04
C ALA A 185 2.14 25.79 21.17
N VAL A 186 1.80 25.15 20.04
CA VAL A 186 1.23 23.79 20.02
C VAL A 186 2.32 22.72 20.10
N GLU A 187 3.47 22.94 19.47
CA GLU A 187 4.60 22.00 19.45
C GLU A 187 5.03 21.48 20.84
N PRO A 188 5.18 22.31 21.90
CA PRO A 188 5.51 21.79 23.24
C PRO A 188 4.36 21.00 23.87
N SER A 189 3.10 21.34 23.56
CA SER A 189 1.93 20.58 24.04
C SER A 189 1.88 19.20 23.39
N ASP A 190 2.11 19.11 22.09
CA ASP A 190 2.15 17.84 21.36
C ASP A 190 3.31 16.96 21.86
N GLN A 191 4.47 17.55 22.12
CA GLN A 191 5.60 16.84 22.73
C GLN A 191 5.25 16.31 24.13
N ALA A 192 4.61 17.12 24.98
CA ALA A 192 4.17 16.69 26.31
C ALA A 192 3.15 15.53 26.23
N SER A 193 2.13 15.65 25.38
CA SER A 193 1.15 14.57 25.17
C SER A 193 1.79 13.30 24.60
N SER A 194 2.79 13.42 23.73
CA SER A 194 3.50 12.25 23.20
C SER A 194 4.31 11.51 24.27
N LEU A 195 4.86 12.23 25.25
CA LEU A 195 5.56 11.63 26.40
C LEU A 195 4.56 10.93 27.32
N GLU A 196 3.43 11.56 27.62
CA GLU A 196 2.35 10.96 28.42
C GLU A 196 1.81 9.68 27.78
N ILE A 197 1.56 9.68 26.47
CA ILE A 197 1.13 8.47 25.74
C ILE A 197 2.16 7.34 25.86
N ARG A 198 3.47 7.65 25.74
CA ARG A 198 4.52 6.64 25.91
C ARG A 198 4.52 6.07 27.33
N GLU A 199 4.37 6.91 28.35
CA GLU A 199 4.27 6.44 29.73
C GLU A 199 3.08 5.48 29.90
N LEU A 200 1.89 5.88 29.43
CA LEU A 200 0.69 5.05 29.46
C LEU A 200 0.84 3.73 28.68
N GLU A 201 1.51 3.73 27.54
CA GLU A 201 1.80 2.52 26.77
C GLU A 201 2.71 1.56 27.55
N THR A 202 3.76 2.09 28.20
CA THR A 202 4.64 1.26 29.03
C THR A 202 3.92 0.70 30.24
N GLU A 203 3.03 1.49 30.88
CA GLU A 203 2.20 1.03 31.97
C GLU A 203 1.24 -0.08 31.50
N ARG A 204 0.56 0.12 30.36
CA ARG A 204 -0.33 -0.88 29.76
C ARG A 204 0.41 -2.19 29.46
N GLN A 205 1.62 -2.13 28.89
CA GLN A 205 2.45 -3.31 28.65
C GLN A 205 2.83 -4.00 29.97
N SER A 206 3.17 -3.23 31.01
CA SER A 206 3.50 -3.78 32.33
C SER A 206 2.29 -4.49 32.96
N LEU A 207 1.09 -3.91 32.83
CA LEU A 207 -0.16 -4.48 33.33
C LEU A 207 -0.54 -5.74 32.55
N GLN A 208 -0.38 -5.74 31.22
CA GLN A 208 -0.59 -6.94 30.41
C GLN A 208 0.35 -8.09 30.80
N LYS A 209 1.63 -7.80 31.08
CA LYS A 209 2.57 -8.80 31.60
C LYS A 209 2.13 -9.34 32.96
N LYS A 210 1.70 -8.46 33.88
CA LYS A 210 1.17 -8.86 35.20
C LYS A 210 -0.09 -9.73 35.07
N LEU A 211 -1.01 -9.37 34.18
CA LEU A 211 -2.21 -10.17 33.91
C LEU A 211 -1.87 -11.54 33.33
N ALA A 212 -0.92 -11.61 32.40
CA ALA A 212 -0.45 -12.88 31.85
C ALA A 212 0.19 -13.76 32.95
N GLN A 213 1.02 -13.20 33.81
CA GLN A 213 1.62 -13.91 34.95
C GLN A 213 0.58 -14.40 35.97
N LEU A 214 -0.46 -13.60 36.22
CA LEU A 214 -1.57 -14.00 37.09
C LEU A 214 -2.39 -15.13 36.46
N ALA A 215 -2.68 -15.06 35.16
CA ALA A 215 -3.40 -16.10 34.44
C ALA A 215 -2.62 -17.43 34.45
N THR A 216 -1.31 -17.41 34.22
CA THR A 216 -0.48 -18.63 34.31
C THR A 216 -0.48 -19.20 35.73
N ARG A 217 -0.43 -18.33 36.75
CA ARG A 217 -0.46 -18.76 38.15
C ARG A 217 -1.82 -19.32 38.55
N GLU A 218 -2.91 -18.76 38.04
CA GLU A 218 -4.27 -19.30 38.24
C GLU A 218 -4.40 -20.69 37.60
N GLU A 219 -3.87 -20.88 36.39
CA GLU A 219 -3.88 -22.17 35.71
C GLU A 219 -3.05 -23.22 36.44
N GLU A 220 -1.86 -22.86 36.94
CA GLU A 220 -1.04 -23.73 37.78
C GLU A 220 -1.78 -24.14 39.05
N LEU A 221 -2.44 -23.20 39.73
CA LEU A 221 -3.23 -23.49 40.93
C LEU A 221 -4.45 -24.36 40.63
N ARG A 222 -5.13 -24.15 39.49
CA ARG A 222 -6.20 -25.03 39.02
C ARG A 222 -5.69 -26.44 38.74
N GLY A 223 -4.58 -26.57 38.01
CA GLY A 223 -3.96 -27.86 37.75
C GLY A 223 -3.55 -28.60 39.02
N GLN A 224 -3.02 -27.88 40.03
CA GLN A 224 -2.74 -28.44 41.35
C GLN A 224 -4.01 -28.89 42.08
N ALA A 225 -5.10 -28.12 41.99
CA ALA A 225 -6.38 -28.49 42.58
C ALA A 225 -6.98 -29.74 41.91
N ASP A 226 -6.93 -29.82 40.57
CA ASP A 226 -7.39 -30.99 39.82
C ASP A 226 -6.56 -32.25 40.15
N GLN A 227 -5.24 -32.09 40.28
CA GLN A 227 -4.37 -33.17 40.76
C GLN A 227 -4.73 -33.61 42.18
N ALA A 228 -5.02 -32.68 43.08
CA ALA A 228 -5.44 -33.01 44.44
C ALA A 228 -6.78 -33.77 44.46
N VAL A 229 -7.73 -33.39 43.59
CA VAL A 229 -9.00 -34.12 43.40
C VAL A 229 -8.72 -35.53 42.87
N GLY A 230 -7.88 -35.68 41.84
CA GLY A 230 -7.49 -36.98 41.29
C GLY A 230 -6.85 -37.89 42.35
N LEU A 231 -5.88 -37.37 43.10
CA LEU A 231 -5.25 -38.08 44.22
C LEU A 231 -6.27 -38.47 45.29
N SER A 232 -7.24 -37.59 45.61
CA SER A 232 -8.29 -37.93 46.58
C SER A 232 -9.22 -39.05 46.09
N GLN A 233 -9.48 -39.12 44.78
CA GLN A 233 -10.25 -40.20 44.16
C GLN A 233 -9.47 -41.52 44.17
N GLU A 234 -8.17 -41.47 43.90
CA GLU A 234 -7.27 -42.64 44.02
C GLU A 234 -7.20 -43.14 45.47
N VAL A 235 -7.06 -42.24 46.44
CA VAL A 235 -7.10 -42.61 47.87
C VAL A 235 -8.41 -43.29 48.20
N ARG A 236 -9.56 -42.75 47.76
CA ARG A 236 -10.86 -43.35 47.98
C ARG A 236 -11.00 -44.73 47.32
N ALA A 237 -10.52 -44.89 46.09
CA ALA A 237 -10.52 -46.18 45.42
C ALA A 237 -9.62 -47.21 46.13
N LEU A 238 -8.48 -46.77 46.67
CA LEU A 238 -7.61 -47.62 47.49
C LEU A 238 -8.27 -47.97 48.83
N GLU A 239 -9.00 -47.04 49.46
CA GLU A 239 -9.78 -47.30 50.67
C GLU A 239 -10.88 -48.33 50.40
N ASP A 240 -11.64 -48.18 49.32
CA ASP A 240 -12.69 -49.13 48.92
C ASP A 240 -12.09 -50.53 48.65
N LEU A 241 -10.94 -50.61 47.96
CA LEU A 241 -10.22 -51.88 47.74
C LEU A 241 -9.69 -52.50 49.04
N LEU A 242 -9.24 -51.67 49.99
CA LEU A 242 -8.80 -52.14 51.30
C LEU A 242 -9.99 -52.64 52.14
N GLU A 243 -11.14 -51.98 52.06
CA GLU A 243 -12.38 -52.43 52.71
C GLU A 243 -12.88 -53.74 52.11
N GLU A 244 -12.87 -53.88 50.77
CA GLU A 244 -13.18 -55.14 50.08
C GLU A 244 -12.21 -56.25 50.49
N ALA A 245 -10.90 -55.97 50.48
CA ALA A 245 -9.89 -56.93 50.91
C ALA A 245 -10.02 -57.31 52.40
N ALA A 246 -10.39 -56.36 53.27
CA ALA A 246 -10.65 -56.63 54.68
C ALA A 246 -11.94 -57.46 54.87
N GLY A 247 -12.97 -57.20 54.06
CA GLY A 247 -14.19 -58.00 53.96
C GLY A 247 -13.89 -59.43 53.53
N ASP A 248 -13.15 -59.61 52.45
CA ASP A 248 -12.66 -60.90 51.97
C ASP A 248 -11.81 -61.62 53.02
N LEU A 249 -10.95 -60.89 53.73
CA LEU A 249 -10.14 -61.46 54.81
C LEU A 249 -11.04 -61.94 55.96
N SER A 250 -12.06 -61.17 56.34
CA SER A 250 -13.02 -61.59 57.37
C SER A 250 -13.83 -62.82 56.94
N SER A 251 -14.24 -62.88 55.67
CA SER A 251 -14.95 -64.02 55.10
C SER A 251 -14.05 -65.26 55.08
N LYS A 252 -12.78 -65.09 54.67
CA LYS A 252 -11.77 -66.15 54.74
C LYS A 252 -11.42 -66.54 56.16
N ASP A 253 -11.41 -65.64 57.13
CA ASP A 253 -11.21 -65.96 58.55
C ASP A 253 -12.41 -66.73 59.12
N GLU A 254 -13.63 -66.41 58.70
CA GLU A 254 -14.83 -67.21 59.00
C GLU A 254 -14.79 -68.58 58.32
N GLU A 255 -14.31 -68.64 57.08
CA GLU A 255 -14.09 -69.88 56.35
C GLU A 255 -13.00 -70.71 57.01
N ILE A 256 -11.90 -70.09 57.48
CA ILE A 256 -10.85 -70.72 58.29
C ILE A 256 -11.43 -71.20 59.61
N ARG A 257 -12.25 -70.42 60.33
CA ARG A 257 -12.93 -70.90 61.54
C ARG A 257 -13.87 -72.06 61.24
N SER A 258 -14.57 -72.05 60.10
CA SER A 258 -15.44 -73.14 59.67
C SER A 258 -14.62 -74.39 59.31
N LEU A 259 -13.48 -74.20 58.65
CA LEU A 259 -12.51 -75.23 58.31
C LEU A 259 -11.82 -75.75 59.56
N GLU A 260 -11.52 -74.93 60.56
CA GLU A 260 -11.02 -75.28 61.89
C GLU A 260 -12.08 -75.99 62.71
N GLN A 261 -13.36 -75.64 62.57
CA GLN A 261 -14.47 -76.35 63.21
C GLN A 261 -14.71 -77.71 62.53
N ASN A 262 -14.52 -77.78 61.22
CA ASN A 262 -14.45 -79.02 60.45
C ASN A 262 -13.19 -79.82 60.79
N LEU A 263 -12.06 -79.16 61.06
CA LEU A 263 -10.82 -79.75 61.53
C LEU A 263 -10.97 -80.23 62.97
N ARG A 264 -11.73 -79.56 63.84
CA ARG A 264 -12.09 -80.01 65.20
C ARG A 264 -13.07 -81.19 65.16
N LYS A 265 -13.98 -81.22 64.18
CA LYS A 265 -14.82 -82.39 63.88
C LYS A 265 -14.01 -83.55 63.28
N ALA A 266 -12.96 -83.26 62.50
CA ALA A 266 -12.06 -84.25 61.90
C ALA A 266 -10.91 -84.69 62.84
N THR A 267 -10.48 -83.88 63.80
CA THR A 267 -9.44 -84.20 64.81
C THR A 267 -10.00 -84.95 66.01
N LYS A 268 -11.33 -85.04 66.17
CA LYS A 268 -11.96 -86.12 66.96
C LYS A 268 -11.94 -87.48 66.27
N ALA A 269 -11.48 -87.55 65.01
CA ALA A 269 -11.41 -88.77 64.21
C ALA A 269 -10.15 -88.85 63.32
N ALA A 270 -8.97 -88.47 63.81
CA ALA A 270 -7.70 -88.84 63.18
C ALA A 270 -6.51 -88.53 64.09
N GLY A 271 -6.02 -89.57 64.77
CA GLY A 271 -4.65 -89.64 65.28
C GLY A 271 -3.63 -89.95 64.16
N PRO A 272 -2.33 -90.04 64.50
CA PRO A 272 -1.22 -89.64 63.65
C PRO A 272 -0.67 -90.73 62.69
N LYS A 273 0.01 -90.26 61.63
CA LYS A 273 0.98 -90.96 60.75
C LYS A 273 0.54 -92.29 60.12
N GLY A 274 0.13 -92.22 58.84
CA GLY A 274 -0.05 -93.39 57.98
C GLY A 274 0.72 -93.24 56.67
N ARG A 275 1.63 -94.18 56.41
CA ARG A 275 2.33 -94.41 55.15
C ARG A 275 1.32 -94.39 53.99
N SER A 276 1.60 -93.66 52.90
CA SER A 276 0.65 -93.59 51.80
C SER A 276 0.48 -94.97 51.14
N ARG A 277 -0.76 -95.40 50.88
CA ARG A 277 -1.09 -96.68 50.18
C ARG A 277 -0.31 -96.88 48.87
N GLY A 278 0.15 -95.81 48.23
CA GLY A 278 0.94 -95.83 47.01
C GLY A 278 2.35 -96.42 47.19
N SER A 279 3.04 -96.16 48.32
CA SER A 279 4.40 -96.68 48.51
C SER A 279 4.43 -98.17 48.87
N GLU A 280 3.40 -98.69 49.55
CA GLU A 280 3.28 -100.14 49.80
C GLU A 280 3.00 -100.95 48.53
N ALA A 281 2.16 -100.44 47.62
CA ALA A 281 1.88 -101.09 46.34
C ALA A 281 3.12 -101.14 45.44
N LEU A 282 3.87 -100.04 45.38
CA LEU A 282 5.10 -99.91 44.61
C LEU A 282 6.22 -100.80 45.17
N ALA A 283 6.38 -100.88 46.49
CA ALA A 283 7.34 -101.77 47.14
C ALA A 283 7.10 -103.25 46.80
N ARG A 284 5.84 -103.69 46.81
CA ARG A 284 5.48 -105.06 46.43
C ARG A 284 5.79 -105.34 44.96
N ARG A 285 5.45 -104.41 44.05
CA ARG A 285 5.73 -104.54 42.61
C ARG A 285 7.22 -104.72 42.33
N LEU A 286 8.07 -103.86 42.90
CA LEU A 286 9.50 -103.90 42.64
C LEU A 286 10.16 -105.17 43.19
N LYS A 287 9.74 -105.63 44.36
CA LYS A 287 10.25 -106.88 44.95
C LYS A 287 9.92 -108.10 44.10
N THR A 288 8.76 -108.12 43.43
CA THR A 288 8.36 -109.21 42.54
C THR A 288 9.09 -109.16 41.19
N LEU A 289 9.25 -107.97 40.60
CA LEU A 289 9.85 -107.82 39.26
C LEU A 289 11.38 -107.92 39.25
N TYR A 290 12.04 -107.53 40.35
CA TYR A 290 13.50 -107.45 40.44
C TYR A 290 14.04 -108.27 41.62
N PRO A 291 13.96 -109.61 41.58
CA PRO A 291 14.32 -110.46 42.70
C PRO A 291 15.81 -110.42 43.06
N SER A 292 16.69 -109.98 42.14
CA SER A 292 18.14 -109.86 42.40
C SER A 292 18.57 -108.48 42.89
N LEU A 293 17.62 -107.60 43.19
CA LEU A 293 17.86 -106.26 43.75
C LEU A 293 17.21 -106.14 45.15
N GLU A 294 17.99 -105.70 46.12
CA GLU A 294 17.47 -105.25 47.40
C GLU A 294 17.07 -103.78 47.29
N ILE A 295 15.87 -103.42 47.72
CA ILE A 295 15.38 -102.04 47.63
C ILE A 295 15.07 -101.55 49.03
N ASP A 296 15.74 -100.46 49.43
CA ASP A 296 15.50 -99.81 50.71
C ASP A 296 14.12 -99.14 50.73
N PRO A 297 13.39 -99.18 51.85
CA PRO A 297 12.11 -98.48 51.97
C PRO A 297 12.19 -96.99 51.64
N HIS A 298 13.33 -96.34 51.89
CA HIS A 298 13.52 -94.93 51.54
C HIS A 298 13.47 -94.70 50.02
N ALA A 299 14.16 -95.55 49.24
CA ALA A 299 14.15 -95.48 47.78
C ALA A 299 12.75 -95.66 47.15
N VAL A 300 11.87 -96.44 47.80
CA VAL A 300 10.47 -96.60 47.37
C VAL A 300 9.69 -95.30 47.58
N ASP A 301 9.84 -94.70 48.75
CA ASP A 301 9.17 -93.45 49.09
C ASP A 301 9.68 -92.30 48.19
N ASP A 302 10.98 -92.27 47.86
CA ASP A 302 11.57 -91.29 46.94
C ASP A 302 11.03 -91.46 45.51
N MET A 303 10.91 -92.71 45.04
CA MET A 303 10.40 -92.97 43.69
C MET A 303 8.93 -92.53 43.55
N VAL A 304 8.12 -92.67 44.61
CA VAL A 304 6.76 -92.10 44.65
C VAL A 304 6.82 -90.57 44.70
N ALA A 305 7.76 -89.98 45.44
CA ALA A 305 7.91 -88.54 45.58
C ALA A 305 8.35 -87.83 44.30
N LEU A 306 8.94 -88.53 43.32
CA LEU A 306 9.31 -87.94 42.02
C LEU A 306 8.12 -87.35 41.25
N ARG A 307 6.87 -87.81 41.50
CA ARG A 307 5.58 -87.36 40.92
C ARG A 307 5.51 -87.24 39.37
N ASP A 308 6.57 -87.60 38.67
CA ASP A 308 6.75 -87.50 37.22
C ASP A 308 6.89 -88.91 36.65
N GLU A 309 5.85 -89.38 35.96
CA GLU A 309 5.77 -90.73 35.39
C GLU A 309 6.93 -91.01 34.42
N THR A 310 7.38 -90.00 33.67
CA THR A 310 8.48 -90.16 32.70
C THR A 310 9.82 -90.42 33.39
N LYS A 311 10.03 -89.83 34.57
CA LYS A 311 11.23 -90.05 35.39
C LYS A 311 11.15 -91.38 36.15
N GLN A 312 9.98 -91.75 36.64
CA GLN A 312 9.76 -93.05 37.29
C GLN A 312 10.03 -94.21 36.32
N LEU A 313 9.51 -94.13 35.08
CA LEU A 313 9.76 -95.14 34.05
C LEU A 313 11.24 -95.27 33.70
N LYS A 314 11.96 -94.14 33.57
CA LYS A 314 13.41 -94.14 33.30
C LYS A 314 14.23 -94.65 34.48
N ALA A 315 13.80 -94.40 35.72
CA ALA A 315 14.42 -94.97 36.90
C ALA A 315 14.25 -96.49 36.91
N GLU A 316 13.03 -96.98 36.67
CA GLU A 316 12.71 -98.41 36.62
C GLU A 316 13.45 -99.14 35.48
N GLU A 317 13.65 -98.49 34.32
CA GLU A 317 14.50 -99.02 33.24
C GLU A 317 15.96 -99.21 33.69
N GLN A 318 16.53 -98.27 34.45
CA GLN A 318 17.88 -98.41 34.99
C GLN A 318 17.96 -99.47 36.09
N LEU A 319 16.92 -99.61 36.91
CA LEU A 319 16.84 -100.72 37.88
C LEU A 319 16.82 -102.08 37.17
N LYS A 320 16.02 -102.20 36.09
CA LYS A 320 15.99 -103.42 35.28
C LYS A 320 17.37 -103.75 34.69
N ARG A 321 18.07 -102.76 34.12
CA ARG A 321 19.44 -102.95 33.61
C ARG A 321 20.42 -103.39 34.68
N LEU A 322 20.33 -102.81 35.88
CA LEU A 322 21.16 -103.20 37.02
C LEU A 322 20.87 -104.64 37.49
N CYS A 323 19.61 -105.09 37.32
CA CYS A 323 19.16 -106.44 37.64
C CYS A 323 19.68 -107.48 36.62
N GLU A 324 19.59 -107.20 35.32
CA GLU A 324 19.86 -108.16 34.23
C GLU A 324 21.31 -108.15 33.74
N GLU A 325 21.93 -106.97 33.58
CA GLU A 325 23.26 -106.80 32.96
C GLU A 325 24.29 -106.22 33.96
N ALA A 326 24.47 -106.94 35.08
CA ALA A 326 25.31 -106.51 36.21
C ALA A 326 26.76 -106.16 35.87
N ASP A 327 27.33 -106.67 34.77
CA ASP A 327 28.74 -106.47 34.41
C ASP A 327 28.96 -105.36 33.37
N ASN A 328 27.90 -104.85 32.73
CA ASN A 328 28.01 -103.94 31.57
C ASN A 328 27.37 -102.54 31.77
N VAL A 329 27.09 -102.14 33.02
CA VAL A 329 26.51 -100.83 33.32
C VAL A 329 27.56 -99.72 33.16
N SER A 330 27.44 -98.94 32.09
CA SER A 330 28.48 -98.13 31.48
C SER A 330 28.90 -96.83 32.21
N VAL A 331 28.34 -96.50 33.38
CA VAL A 331 28.79 -95.35 34.18
C VAL A 331 28.63 -95.64 35.68
N ARG A 332 29.68 -96.16 36.34
CA ARG A 332 29.75 -96.29 37.80
C ARG A 332 30.71 -95.24 38.35
N ARG A 333 30.19 -94.18 38.95
CA ARG A 333 31.01 -93.23 39.72
C ARG A 333 30.87 -93.55 41.20
N LYS A 334 32.00 -93.75 41.89
CA LYS A 334 32.01 -93.86 43.36
C LYS A 334 31.63 -92.48 43.92
N VAL A 335 30.62 -92.43 44.79
CA VAL A 335 30.19 -91.17 45.41
C VAL A 335 31.28 -90.71 46.38
N GLY A 336 31.85 -89.52 46.15
CA GLY A 336 32.86 -88.91 47.02
C GLY A 336 32.24 -88.21 48.23
N GLY A 337 33.00 -88.13 49.34
CA GLY A 337 32.57 -87.40 50.56
C GLY A 337 31.69 -88.21 51.54
N LEU A 338 31.71 -89.54 51.42
CA LEU A 338 31.11 -90.49 52.37
C LEU A 338 32.22 -91.14 53.24
N PRO A 339 31.90 -91.59 54.47
CA PRO A 339 32.83 -92.32 55.35
C PRO A 339 33.53 -93.51 54.67
N GLU A 340 34.80 -93.78 54.99
CA GLU A 340 35.66 -94.78 54.28
C GLU A 340 35.10 -96.21 54.26
N HIS A 341 34.21 -96.56 55.18
CA HIS A 341 33.58 -97.88 55.27
C HIS A 341 32.39 -98.07 54.32
N LEU A 342 31.92 -97.02 53.62
CA LEU A 342 30.79 -97.07 52.70
C LEU A 342 31.25 -97.03 51.24
N THR A 343 30.97 -98.08 50.49
CA THR A 343 31.23 -98.16 49.05
C THR A 343 29.92 -98.03 48.26
N ILE A 344 29.48 -96.79 48.07
CA ILE A 344 28.25 -96.45 47.34
C ILE A 344 28.61 -95.93 45.95
N PHE A 345 27.87 -96.40 44.96
CA PHE A 345 27.97 -96.02 43.56
C PHE A 345 26.75 -95.25 43.12
N GLU A 346 26.97 -94.30 42.22
CA GLU A 346 25.92 -93.51 41.59
C GLU A 346 25.71 -93.97 40.14
N LEU A 347 24.44 -94.15 39.78
CA LEU A 347 23.98 -94.37 38.42
C LEU A 347 23.04 -93.23 38.00
N GLY A 348 23.36 -92.54 36.91
CA GLY A 348 22.52 -91.46 36.38
C GLY A 348 21.35 -91.98 35.54
N PHE A 349 20.18 -91.35 35.67
CA PHE A 349 19.03 -91.57 34.78
C PHE A 349 18.38 -90.25 34.38
N ALA A 350 17.72 -90.21 33.21
CA ALA A 350 16.94 -89.06 32.74
C ALA A 350 17.68 -87.69 32.79
N GLY A 351 19.01 -87.66 32.66
CA GLY A 351 19.86 -86.45 32.62
C GLY A 351 20.04 -85.69 33.94
N LYS A 352 19.12 -85.82 34.90
CA LYS A 352 19.17 -85.15 36.22
C LYS A 352 18.81 -86.05 37.41
N GLY A 353 18.45 -87.30 37.15
CA GLY A 353 18.14 -88.31 38.17
C GLY A 353 19.39 -89.11 38.54
N ARG A 354 19.45 -89.56 39.80
CA ARG A 354 20.55 -90.34 40.36
C ARG A 354 20.00 -91.49 41.19
N ILE A 355 20.54 -92.69 40.98
CA ILE A 355 20.24 -93.88 41.77
C ILE A 355 21.50 -94.21 42.56
N TYR A 356 21.36 -94.26 43.88
CA TYR A 356 22.43 -94.61 44.79
C TYR A 356 22.30 -96.07 45.20
N TYR A 357 23.35 -96.85 44.94
CA TYR A 357 23.34 -98.27 45.23
C TYR A 357 24.70 -98.75 45.77
N CYS A 358 24.66 -99.85 46.52
CA CYS A 358 25.83 -100.54 47.02
C CYS A 358 25.73 -102.04 46.72
N ARG A 359 26.75 -102.80 47.12
CA ARG A 359 26.67 -104.27 47.08
C ARG A 359 25.73 -104.74 48.20
N GLY A 360 24.74 -105.56 47.86
CA GLY A 360 23.72 -106.03 48.81
C GLY A 360 24.22 -107.13 49.74
N LYS A 361 23.42 -107.42 50.79
CA LYS A 361 23.75 -108.45 51.80
C LYS A 361 23.31 -109.86 51.35
N GLN A 362 22.17 -109.96 50.68
CA GLN A 362 21.53 -111.19 50.19
C GLN A 362 21.46 -111.24 48.65
N SER A 363 21.38 -110.07 48.01
CA SER A 363 21.31 -109.87 46.56
C SER A 363 22.54 -109.17 46.02
N ARG A 364 22.75 -109.21 44.69
CA ARG A 364 23.96 -108.64 44.05
C ARG A 364 24.10 -107.13 44.32
N PHE A 365 23.01 -106.37 44.28
CA PHE A 365 23.02 -104.93 44.56
C PHE A 365 21.86 -104.53 45.48
N ARG A 366 22.09 -103.51 46.32
CA ARG A 366 21.09 -102.86 47.16
C ARG A 366 20.95 -101.39 46.78
N ILE A 367 19.72 -100.96 46.49
CA ILE A 367 19.37 -99.58 46.16
C ILE A 367 18.97 -98.86 47.44
N LEU A 368 19.61 -97.73 47.70
CA LEU A 368 19.49 -96.99 48.95
C LEU A 368 18.59 -95.76 48.80
N ALA A 369 18.73 -95.02 47.70
CA ALA A 369 17.95 -93.82 47.42
C ALA A 369 17.82 -93.58 45.90
N ILE A 370 16.71 -92.96 45.49
CA ILE A 370 16.44 -92.60 44.08
C ILE A 370 16.03 -91.14 44.02
N GLY A 371 16.95 -90.29 43.59
CA GLY A 371 16.82 -88.84 43.68
C GLY A 371 16.78 -88.13 42.33
N ALA A 372 16.31 -86.88 42.37
CA ALA A 372 16.53 -85.89 41.31
C ALA A 372 17.48 -84.79 41.81
N LYS A 373 17.94 -83.90 40.93
CA LYS A 373 18.89 -82.83 41.29
C LYS A 373 18.48 -82.01 42.53
N ASN A 374 17.20 -81.83 42.79
CA ASN A 374 16.66 -81.08 43.93
C ASN A 374 16.61 -81.86 45.25
N THR A 375 16.72 -83.19 45.23
CA THR A 375 16.80 -84.03 46.43
C THR A 375 18.24 -84.44 46.76
N GLN A 376 19.21 -84.03 45.94
CA GLN A 376 20.60 -84.45 46.07
C GLN A 376 21.17 -84.18 47.47
N ASP A 377 20.89 -83.03 48.08
CA ASP A 377 21.44 -82.70 49.40
C ASP A 377 20.79 -83.54 50.52
N SER A 378 19.48 -83.81 50.44
CA SER A 378 18.78 -84.69 51.39
C SER A 378 19.19 -86.15 51.23
N ASP A 379 19.40 -86.60 50.00
CA ASP A 379 19.80 -87.98 49.69
C ASP A 379 21.24 -88.21 50.22
N MET A 380 22.12 -87.22 50.05
CA MET A 380 23.49 -87.28 50.61
C MET A 380 23.51 -87.27 52.13
N GLU A 381 22.60 -86.53 52.78
CA GLU A 381 22.45 -86.56 54.24
C GLU A 381 21.98 -87.92 54.73
N TYR A 382 21.02 -88.55 54.05
CA TYR A 382 20.57 -89.90 54.35
C TYR A 382 21.72 -90.91 54.22
N LEU A 383 22.48 -90.86 53.13
CA LEU A 383 23.60 -91.78 52.91
C LEU A 383 24.72 -91.63 53.95
N ARG A 384 24.93 -90.43 54.51
CA ARG A 384 25.90 -90.20 55.59
C ARG A 384 25.47 -90.77 56.94
N ARG A 385 24.16 -90.93 57.15
CA ARG A 385 23.58 -91.46 58.39
C ARG A 385 23.54 -92.99 58.44
N LEU A 386 23.80 -93.67 57.32
CA LEU A 386 23.89 -95.13 57.27
C LEU A 386 25.04 -95.63 58.15
N SER A 387 24.72 -96.48 59.12
CA SER A 387 25.70 -97.03 60.06
C SER A 387 26.41 -98.26 59.49
N ARG A 388 27.52 -98.68 60.12
CA ARG A 388 28.27 -99.89 59.74
C ARG A 388 27.41 -101.17 59.85
N GLU A 389 26.40 -101.18 60.72
CA GLU A 389 25.47 -102.30 60.92
C GLU A 389 24.41 -102.40 59.80
N ASP A 390 23.99 -101.26 59.24
CA ASP A 390 23.03 -101.23 58.13
C ASP A 390 23.62 -101.75 56.80
N MET A 391 24.96 -101.79 56.73
CA MET A 391 25.74 -102.10 55.52
C MET A 391 26.54 -103.41 55.61
N ALA A 392 26.70 -104.01 56.80
CA ALA A 392 27.29 -105.33 57.04
C ALA A 392 26.23 -106.43 57.07
#